data_AF-A0A366SB27-F1
#
_entry.id   AF-A0A366SB27-F1
#
_cell.length_a   1.000
_cell.length_b   1.000
_cell.length_c   1.000
_cell.angle_alpha   90.00
_cell.angle_beta   90.00
_cell.angle_gamma   90.00
#
_symmetry.space_group_name_H-M   'P 1'
#
loop_
_entity.id
_entity.type
_entity.pdbx_description
1 polymer ?
#
loop_
_entity_poly.entity_id
_entity_poly.type
_entity_poly.pdbx_seq_one_letter_code
_entity_poly.pdbx_strand_id
1 'polypeptide(L)'
;MQLTERYSVAPELSDHILNFLEQFRSLGALRRAAIPLIASSLLLDHYTPDMHLFDCHHVFRELYESACLEAVSQFKQNFGGLILPLEIDGIDIPGYNVQRSFDVKVGTSSGALSVVCLGILGWNVDDCLSHLRTFAQESFVHGQSKPVQLLSSIPFVSSIVGLFQLIRSLLSDSKYDADGIEQLLIDTYGFDRSCIDISSAAELGGYVGVTLTKTNDGSVFLATNSNGTDMRHSNSDYRHIDSHDGQDEVKWWQILRCATAAPYYYEAKCLGGLGTFQDGGIAVNNPVCIAVHEATRHSPDMAEPSIVVSLGTGCAPDSNVESSSFLSARFPSRLWRALWKQTSSKTTWDRFLSNQGPGSKTQNFRFDVSFMEKEPVLDQVGDVDYVQRAARNAIRKSLDVRRLCHHLRAELFLFELDEEHPPYFAHGAYQCSGRIICRLRAQTVEYEGFLRQLCKREAFFRLGTQNLAVKYENIEKDLCYEVRFAVPSLSGDIPITLNETLEEEYHINGSPFTLDWLVRRQELDASFGTSNHRLRNPSTFYMPRTK
;
A
#
# COMPACT_ATOMS: atom_id res chain seq x y z
N MET A 1 -16.67 15.31 20.48
CA MET A 1 -16.42 16.73 20.82
C MET A 1 -16.39 17.04 22.33
N GLN A 2 -16.76 16.13 23.25
CA GLN A 2 -16.69 16.38 24.71
C GLN A 2 -15.50 15.71 25.44
N LEU A 3 -14.63 14.97 24.75
CA LEU A 3 -13.45 14.32 25.33
C LEU A 3 -12.18 15.20 25.30
N THR A 4 -12.12 16.18 24.39
CA THR A 4 -10.95 17.06 24.18
C THR A 4 -10.72 18.09 25.29
N GLU A 5 -11.72 18.38 26.13
CA GLU A 5 -11.58 19.36 27.22
C GLU A 5 -11.02 18.78 28.53
N ARG A 6 -10.95 17.44 28.69
CA ARG A 6 -10.51 16.82 29.96
C ARG A 6 -9.09 16.25 29.96
N TYR A 7 -8.47 16.05 28.80
CA TYR A 7 -7.10 15.52 28.66
C TYR A 7 -6.35 16.23 27.53
N SER A 8 -6.25 17.56 27.63
CA SER A 8 -5.49 18.35 26.65
C SER A 8 -4.00 18.15 26.87
N VAL A 9 -3.29 17.77 25.81
CA VAL A 9 -1.82 17.78 25.77
C VAL A 9 -1.30 19.18 26.06
N ALA A 10 -0.17 19.26 26.79
CA ALA A 10 0.42 20.54 27.16
C ALA A 10 0.71 21.39 25.90
N PRO A 11 0.30 22.67 25.85
CA PRO A 11 0.49 23.51 24.66
C PRO A 11 1.97 23.78 24.35
N GLU A 12 2.85 23.62 25.34
CA GLU A 12 4.31 23.80 25.24
C GLU A 12 5.05 22.49 24.90
N LEU A 13 4.33 21.42 24.53
CA LEU A 13 4.95 20.12 24.28
C LEU A 13 6.01 20.19 23.17
N SER A 14 5.79 20.96 22.10
CA SER A 14 6.76 21.12 21.01
C SER A 14 8.06 21.75 21.51
N ASP A 15 7.98 22.77 22.36
CA ASP A 15 9.14 23.41 22.99
C ASP A 15 9.89 22.44 23.91
N HIS A 16 9.19 21.62 24.68
CA HIS A 16 9.83 20.62 25.55
C HIS A 16 10.55 19.53 24.76
N ILE A 17 9.94 19.03 23.68
CA ILE A 17 10.55 18.04 22.79
C ILE A 17 11.79 18.65 22.14
N LEU A 18 11.72 19.87 21.62
CA LEU A 18 12.85 20.57 21.01
C LEU A 18 14.02 20.72 21.99
N ASN A 19 13.75 21.28 23.18
CA ASN A 19 14.76 21.48 24.23
C ASN A 19 15.44 20.17 24.64
N PHE A 20 14.68 19.07 24.67
CA PHE A 20 15.20 17.75 24.98
C PHE A 20 16.08 17.21 23.84
N LEU A 21 15.62 17.30 22.59
CA LEU A 21 16.39 16.87 21.42
C LEU A 21 17.71 17.63 21.29
N GLU A 22 17.74 18.92 21.65
CA GLU A 22 18.95 19.75 21.66
C GLU A 22 20.04 19.29 22.65
N GLN A 23 19.71 18.44 23.62
CA GLN A 23 20.71 17.87 24.53
C GLN A 23 21.57 16.78 23.86
N PHE A 24 21.13 16.21 22.73
CA PHE A 24 21.78 15.08 22.09
C PHE A 24 22.72 15.50 20.96
N ARG A 25 24.03 15.30 21.14
CA ARG A 25 25.07 15.69 20.17
C ARG A 25 25.46 14.59 19.16
N SER A 26 24.76 13.46 19.17
CA SER A 26 25.03 12.32 18.28
C SER A 26 23.74 11.72 17.76
N LEU A 27 23.67 11.51 16.44
CA LEU A 27 22.55 10.83 15.77
C LEU A 27 22.29 9.43 16.35
N GLY A 28 23.34 8.71 16.73
CA GLY A 28 23.22 7.38 17.33
C GLY A 28 22.64 7.39 18.75
N ALA A 29 22.82 8.49 19.50
CA ALA A 29 22.19 8.67 20.80
C ALA A 29 20.74 9.16 20.65
N LEU A 30 20.49 10.01 19.65
CA LEU A 30 19.15 10.49 19.32
C LEU A 30 18.23 9.32 18.93
N ARG A 31 18.67 8.45 18.02
CA ARG A 31 17.87 7.28 17.58
C ARG A 31 17.66 6.22 18.66
N ARG A 32 18.67 5.95 19.50
CA ARG A 32 18.61 4.84 20.47
C ARG A 32 18.10 5.22 21.86
N ALA A 33 18.13 6.50 22.21
CA ALA A 33 17.74 6.97 23.53
C ALA A 33 16.67 8.06 23.45
N ALA A 34 16.91 9.14 22.69
CA ALA A 34 15.98 10.26 22.69
C ALA A 34 14.60 9.88 22.12
N ILE A 35 14.55 9.28 20.93
CA ILE A 35 13.29 8.89 20.28
C ILE A 35 12.51 7.86 21.13
N PRO A 36 13.10 6.75 21.60
CA PRO A 36 12.38 5.80 22.45
C PRO A 36 11.89 6.41 23.76
N LEU A 37 12.65 7.33 24.38
CA LEU A 37 12.23 8.01 25.61
C LEU A 37 11.04 8.94 25.38
N ILE A 38 11.05 9.71 24.29
CA ILE A 38 9.92 10.57 23.91
C ILE A 38 8.69 9.70 23.67
N ALA A 39 8.80 8.68 22.81
CA ALA A 39 7.69 7.76 22.52
C ALA A 39 7.12 7.10 23.78
N SER A 40 8.00 6.61 24.67
CA SER A 40 7.58 6.02 25.95
C SER A 40 6.89 7.03 26.87
N SER A 41 7.35 8.28 26.88
CA SER A 41 6.75 9.34 27.71
C SER A 41 5.36 9.72 27.21
N LEU A 42 5.16 9.83 25.89
CA LEU A 42 3.84 10.09 25.29
C LEU A 42 2.87 8.93 25.55
N LEU A 43 3.35 7.70 25.46
CA LEU A 43 2.56 6.51 25.83
C LEU A 43 2.18 6.53 27.32
N LEU A 44 3.11 6.85 28.21
CA LEU A 44 2.83 6.90 29.66
C LEU A 44 1.90 8.06 30.06
N ASP A 45 1.96 9.17 29.33
CA ASP A 45 1.08 10.32 29.52
C ASP A 45 -0.37 9.97 29.22
N HIS A 46 -0.62 9.19 28.16
CA HIS A 46 -1.98 8.83 27.75
C HIS A 46 -2.50 7.52 28.37
N TYR A 47 -1.67 6.49 28.55
CA TYR A 47 -2.12 5.17 29.02
C TYR A 47 -1.96 5.05 30.54
N THR A 48 -2.75 5.84 31.28
CA THR A 48 -2.83 5.73 32.74
C THR A 48 -3.63 4.49 33.18
N PRO A 49 -3.38 3.94 34.39
CA PRO A 49 -4.19 2.85 34.91
C PRO A 49 -5.69 3.18 34.88
N ASP A 50 -6.52 2.22 34.45
CA ASP A 50 -7.99 2.32 34.31
C ASP A 50 -8.53 3.15 33.13
N MET A 51 -7.67 3.62 32.20
CA MET A 51 -8.12 4.23 30.95
C MET A 51 -8.60 3.21 29.91
N HIS A 52 -9.57 3.62 29.08
CA HIS A 52 -9.98 2.86 27.91
C HIS A 52 -8.80 2.70 26.94
N LEU A 53 -8.60 1.46 26.46
CA LEU A 53 -7.59 1.15 25.47
C LEU A 53 -7.98 1.74 24.11
N PHE A 54 -7.33 2.83 23.72
CA PHE A 54 -7.35 3.34 22.35
C PHE A 54 -6.15 2.79 21.58
N ASP A 55 -6.21 2.79 20.24
CA ASP A 55 -5.05 2.46 19.40
C ASP A 55 -3.98 3.56 19.56
N CYS A 56 -2.74 3.17 19.88
CA CYS A 56 -1.68 4.12 20.23
C CYS A 56 -1.23 4.96 19.03
N HIS A 57 -1.37 4.45 17.81
CA HIS A 57 -1.07 5.24 16.62
C HIS A 57 -2.13 6.32 16.41
N HIS A 58 -3.42 5.99 16.62
CA HIS A 58 -4.49 6.98 16.51
C HIS A 58 -4.34 8.08 17.57
N VAL A 59 -4.10 7.70 18.83
CA VAL A 59 -3.82 8.65 19.93
C VAL A 59 -2.64 9.56 19.59
N PHE A 60 -1.54 8.98 19.07
CA PHE A 60 -0.38 9.75 18.65
C PHE A 60 -0.71 10.77 17.56
N ARG A 61 -1.37 10.35 16.48
CA ARG A 61 -1.75 11.22 15.36
C ARG A 61 -2.63 12.38 15.80
N GLU A 62 -3.64 12.11 16.62
CA GLU A 62 -4.62 13.11 17.02
C GLU A 62 -4.10 14.09 18.08
N LEU A 63 -3.25 13.62 19.02
CA LEU A 63 -2.88 14.41 20.20
C LEU A 63 -1.44 14.93 20.19
N TYR A 64 -0.49 14.20 19.58
CA TYR A 64 0.94 14.42 19.80
C TYR A 64 1.73 14.66 18.50
N GLU A 65 1.25 14.22 17.34
CA GLU A 65 1.97 14.27 16.07
C GLU A 65 2.30 15.70 15.65
N SER A 66 1.36 16.64 15.77
CA SER A 66 1.56 18.05 15.42
C SER A 66 2.71 18.68 16.21
N ALA A 67 2.73 18.50 17.53
CA ALA A 67 3.78 19.03 18.41
C ALA A 67 5.15 18.39 18.14
N CYS A 68 5.18 17.08 17.86
CA CYS A 68 6.40 16.37 17.46
C CYS A 68 6.96 16.89 16.13
N LEU A 69 6.10 17.08 15.12
CA LEU A 69 6.50 17.59 13.81
C LEU A 69 7.00 19.03 13.89
N GLU A 70 6.34 19.88 14.67
CA GLU A 70 6.78 21.25 14.93
C GLU A 70 8.19 21.26 15.55
N ALA A 71 8.42 20.48 16.61
CA ALA A 71 9.72 20.39 17.26
C ALA A 71 10.83 19.91 16.31
N VAL A 72 10.54 18.89 15.49
CA VAL A 72 11.49 18.35 14.50
C VAL A 72 11.80 19.39 13.41
N SER A 73 10.80 20.16 12.96
CA SER A 73 11.00 21.20 11.95
C SER A 73 11.95 22.32 12.42
N GLN A 74 11.96 22.59 13.72
CA GLN A 74 12.80 23.63 14.35
C GLN A 74 14.18 23.14 14.78
N PHE A 75 14.37 21.81 14.86
CA PHE A 75 15.60 21.19 15.32
C PHE A 75 16.76 21.35 14.29
N LYS A 76 17.75 22.19 14.62
CA LYS A 76 18.85 22.61 13.71
C LYS A 76 20.24 22.09 14.09
N GLN A 77 20.36 20.89 14.67
CA GLN A 77 21.71 20.35 14.97
C GLN A 77 22.41 19.80 13.72
N ASN A 78 23.52 20.44 13.36
CA ASN A 78 24.46 19.95 12.34
C ASN A 78 25.32 18.81 12.89
N PHE A 79 24.87 17.56 12.73
CA PHE A 79 25.70 16.38 12.97
C PHE A 79 26.69 16.20 11.82
N GLY A 80 27.74 17.02 11.78
CA GLY A 80 28.93 16.83 10.94
C GLY A 80 28.65 16.34 9.51
N GLY A 81 28.17 17.21 8.64
CA GLY A 81 28.22 16.98 7.18
C GLY A 81 27.24 15.96 6.59
N LEU A 82 26.39 15.31 7.39
CA LEU A 82 25.13 14.78 6.89
C LEU A 82 24.02 15.71 7.39
N ILE A 83 23.59 16.64 6.53
CA ILE A 83 22.14 16.82 6.36
C ILE A 83 21.61 15.39 6.32
N LEU A 84 20.75 15.00 7.29
CA LEU A 84 20.00 13.75 7.20
C LEU A 84 19.60 13.66 5.73
N PRO A 85 20.14 12.72 4.93
CA PRO A 85 19.47 12.42 3.71
C PRO A 85 18.13 11.94 4.25
N LEU A 86 17.09 12.79 4.14
CA LEU A 86 15.76 12.29 3.88
C LEU A 86 16.01 11.28 2.77
N GLU A 87 16.08 10.03 3.16
CA GLU A 87 16.77 8.97 2.44
C GLU A 87 15.84 8.51 1.32
N ILE A 88 15.38 9.42 0.46
CA ILE A 88 14.46 9.16 -0.65
C ILE A 88 13.30 8.27 -0.18
N ASP A 89 12.57 8.73 0.82
CA ASP A 89 11.24 8.19 1.07
C ASP A 89 10.25 8.81 0.07
N GLY A 90 9.64 7.94 -0.73
CA GLY A 90 8.38 8.23 -1.41
C GLY A 90 8.39 9.41 -2.38
N ILE A 91 7.20 9.97 -2.57
CA ILE A 91 6.78 10.95 -3.57
C ILE A 91 7.52 12.31 -3.47
N ASP A 92 8.59 12.37 -2.67
CA ASP A 92 9.32 13.58 -2.29
C ASP A 92 8.37 14.59 -1.63
N ILE A 93 7.42 14.14 -0.80
CA ILE A 93 6.56 15.04 -0.01
C ILE A 93 6.89 14.83 1.48
N PRO A 94 7.36 15.86 2.20
CA PRO A 94 7.72 15.73 3.61
C PRO A 94 6.55 15.22 4.44
N GLY A 95 6.77 14.23 5.31
CA GLY A 95 5.72 13.67 6.18
C GLY A 95 4.65 12.83 5.47
N TYR A 96 4.70 12.70 4.13
CA TYR A 96 3.69 11.96 3.40
C TYR A 96 4.02 10.47 3.30
N ASN A 97 3.17 9.68 3.94
CA ASN A 97 3.19 8.23 3.88
C ASN A 97 2.67 7.71 2.53
N VAL A 98 3.53 7.07 1.74
CA VAL A 98 3.24 6.60 0.37
C VAL A 98 2.06 5.63 0.27
N GLN A 99 1.76 4.89 1.34
CA GLN A 99 0.61 3.99 1.40
C GLN A 99 -0.74 4.72 1.25
N ARG A 100 -0.79 6.03 1.48
CA ARG A 100 -1.98 6.89 1.27
C ARG A 100 -2.30 7.11 -0.21
N SER A 101 -1.36 6.82 -1.12
CA SER A 101 -1.56 7.00 -2.58
C SER A 101 -2.21 5.80 -3.27
N PHE A 102 -2.50 4.72 -2.53
CA PHE A 102 -3.04 3.49 -3.10
C PHE A 102 -4.34 3.12 -2.39
N ASP A 103 -5.46 3.17 -3.12
CA ASP A 103 -6.77 2.83 -2.59
C ASP A 103 -6.91 1.31 -2.37
N VAL A 104 -6.28 0.49 -3.23
CA VAL A 104 -6.31 -0.97 -3.15
C VAL A 104 -4.90 -1.55 -3.01
N LYS A 105 -4.71 -2.45 -2.04
CA LYS A 105 -3.45 -3.16 -1.78
C LYS A 105 -3.73 -4.65 -1.66
N VAL A 106 -3.13 -5.47 -2.51
CA VAL A 106 -3.29 -6.93 -2.43
C VAL A 106 -1.93 -7.62 -2.36
N GLY A 107 -1.77 -8.52 -1.39
CA GLY A 107 -0.52 -9.23 -1.14
C GLY A 107 -0.67 -10.74 -1.21
N THR A 108 0.41 -11.40 -1.62
CA THR A 108 0.58 -12.86 -1.59
C THR A 108 1.82 -13.19 -0.76
N SER A 109 1.77 -14.23 0.08
CA SER A 109 2.91 -14.69 0.88
C SER A 109 3.52 -13.55 1.73
N SER A 110 4.83 -13.32 1.68
CA SER A 110 5.48 -12.18 2.34
C SER A 110 4.92 -10.81 1.93
N GLY A 111 4.35 -10.69 0.72
CA GLY A 111 3.60 -9.50 0.30
C GLY A 111 2.33 -9.28 1.10
N ALA A 112 1.69 -10.35 1.62
CA ALA A 112 0.56 -10.24 2.53
C ALA A 112 0.95 -9.56 3.85
N LEU A 113 2.09 -9.94 4.43
CA LEU A 113 2.64 -9.28 5.63
C LEU A 113 2.84 -7.78 5.36
N SER A 114 3.46 -7.44 4.22
CA SER A 114 3.71 -6.05 3.83
C SER A 114 2.43 -5.22 3.70
N VAL A 115 1.41 -5.71 2.98
CA VAL A 115 0.16 -4.93 2.81
C VAL A 115 -0.66 -4.82 4.09
N VAL A 116 -0.57 -5.81 4.99
CA VAL A 116 -1.22 -5.75 6.31
C VAL A 116 -0.50 -4.77 7.23
N CYS A 117 0.84 -4.76 7.28
CA CYS A 117 1.57 -3.74 8.05
C CYS A 117 1.27 -2.31 7.55
N LEU A 118 1.32 -2.09 6.23
CA LEU A 118 1.09 -0.77 5.63
C LEU A 118 -0.37 -0.32 5.74
N GLY A 119 -1.31 -1.24 5.50
CA GLY A 119 -2.73 -0.92 5.41
C GLY A 119 -3.47 -1.08 6.73
N ILE A 120 -3.36 -2.25 7.37
CA ILE A 120 -4.13 -2.55 8.58
C ILE A 120 -3.52 -1.86 9.80
N LEU A 121 -2.22 -2.06 10.03
CA LEU A 121 -1.50 -1.47 11.16
C LEU A 121 -1.12 0.00 10.92
N GLY A 122 -1.11 0.45 9.66
CA GLY A 122 -0.82 1.84 9.31
C GLY A 122 0.63 2.26 9.50
N TRP A 123 1.55 1.30 9.55
CA TRP A 123 2.98 1.57 9.70
C TRP A 123 3.56 2.24 8.46
N ASN A 124 4.57 3.09 8.65
CA ASN A 124 5.36 3.61 7.53
C ASN A 124 6.27 2.51 6.96
N VAL A 125 6.90 2.79 5.82
CA VAL A 125 7.74 1.81 5.09
C VAL A 125 8.96 1.38 5.91
N ASP A 126 9.57 2.29 6.67
CA ASP A 126 10.75 1.99 7.49
C ASP A 126 10.42 1.05 8.66
N ASP A 127 9.30 1.29 9.35
CA ASP A 127 8.81 0.44 10.43
C ASP A 127 8.45 -0.94 9.89
N CYS A 128 7.77 -1.00 8.73
CA CYS A 128 7.50 -2.27 8.05
C CYS A 128 8.79 -3.02 7.71
N LEU A 129 9.79 -2.33 7.15
CA LEU A 129 11.06 -2.94 6.77
C LEU A 129 11.83 -3.47 7.99
N SER A 130 11.88 -2.68 9.06
CA SER A 130 12.52 -3.07 10.32
C SER A 130 11.84 -4.29 10.92
N HIS A 131 10.51 -4.28 11.00
CA HIS A 131 9.73 -5.41 11.51
C HIS A 131 9.92 -6.66 10.65
N LEU A 132 9.73 -6.59 9.33
CA LEU A 132 9.80 -7.75 8.44
C LEU A 132 11.20 -8.38 8.43
N ARG A 133 12.25 -7.59 8.65
CA ARG A 133 13.61 -8.08 8.83
C ARG A 133 13.73 -8.94 10.09
N THR A 134 13.23 -8.45 11.22
CA THR A 134 13.21 -9.21 12.49
C THR A 134 12.32 -10.45 12.37
N PHE A 135 11.12 -10.29 11.80
CA PHE A 135 10.18 -11.38 11.57
C PHE A 135 10.81 -12.52 10.75
N ALA A 136 11.54 -12.20 9.67
CA ALA A 136 12.24 -13.19 8.87
C ALA A 136 13.35 -13.91 9.67
N GLN A 137 14.10 -13.19 10.50
CA GLN A 137 15.12 -13.78 11.37
C GLN A 137 14.51 -14.77 12.36
N GLU A 138 13.44 -14.39 13.04
CA GLU A 138 12.84 -15.22 14.08
C GLU A 138 12.07 -16.41 13.50
N SER A 139 11.37 -16.21 12.38
CA SER A 139 10.58 -17.26 11.71
C SER A 139 11.47 -18.40 11.19
N PHE A 140 12.60 -18.10 10.55
CA PHE A 140 13.44 -19.13 9.92
C PHE A 140 14.59 -19.66 10.81
N VAL A 141 14.95 -18.97 11.90
CA VAL A 141 16.04 -19.42 12.79
C VAL A 141 15.54 -20.30 13.94
N HIS A 142 14.32 -20.08 14.44
CA HIS A 142 13.81 -20.82 15.61
C HIS A 142 13.26 -22.22 15.31
N GLY A 143 13.05 -22.58 14.04
CA GLY A 143 12.49 -23.90 13.66
C GLY A 143 13.51 -25.04 13.53
N GLN A 144 14.81 -24.82 13.76
CA GLN A 144 15.76 -25.93 13.94
C GLN A 144 15.82 -26.32 15.41
N SER A 145 15.17 -27.44 15.75
CA SER A 145 15.20 -27.99 17.12
C SER A 145 16.64 -28.06 17.64
N LYS A 146 16.92 -27.39 18.78
CA LYS A 146 18.22 -27.36 19.50
C LYS A 146 18.98 -28.71 19.55
N PRO A 147 18.37 -29.90 19.71
CA PRO A 147 19.10 -31.17 19.64
C PRO A 147 19.72 -31.47 18.26
N VAL A 148 19.13 -31.00 17.16
CA VAL A 148 19.59 -31.23 15.78
C VAL A 148 20.82 -30.39 15.45
N GLN A 149 20.89 -29.15 15.95
CA GLN A 149 22.07 -28.31 15.83
C GLN A 149 23.29 -28.95 16.51
N LEU A 150 23.08 -29.52 17.71
CA LEU A 150 24.13 -30.21 18.47
C LEU A 150 24.64 -31.49 17.80
N LEU A 151 23.73 -32.27 17.19
CA LEU A 151 24.05 -33.53 16.49
C LEU A 151 24.70 -33.31 15.11
N SER A 152 24.38 -32.20 14.44
CA SER A 152 24.95 -31.83 13.13
C SER A 152 26.45 -31.49 13.18
N SER A 153 26.97 -31.18 14.37
CA SER A 153 28.39 -30.86 14.60
C SER A 153 29.29 -32.10 14.71
N ILE A 154 28.72 -33.32 14.65
CA ILE A 154 29.46 -34.58 14.75
C ILE A 154 29.74 -35.14 13.34
N PRO A 155 31.03 -35.32 12.95
CA PRO A 155 31.39 -35.98 11.69
C PRO A 155 30.78 -37.40 11.64
N PHE A 156 30.31 -37.83 10.46
CA PHE A 156 29.59 -39.10 10.19
C PHE A 156 28.10 -39.17 10.58
N VAL A 157 27.56 -38.23 11.36
CA VAL A 157 26.12 -38.21 11.73
C VAL A 157 25.28 -37.32 10.80
N SER A 158 25.93 -36.41 10.05
CA SER A 158 25.27 -35.45 9.14
C SER A 158 24.41 -36.11 8.04
N SER A 159 24.85 -37.24 7.46
CA SER A 159 24.09 -37.97 6.44
C SER A 159 22.83 -38.65 7.00
N ILE A 160 22.85 -39.09 8.26
CA ILE A 160 21.70 -39.70 8.95
C ILE A 160 20.72 -38.62 9.39
N VAL A 161 21.23 -37.46 9.85
CA VAL A 161 20.41 -36.29 10.19
C VAL A 161 19.69 -35.74 8.96
N GLY A 162 20.34 -35.68 7.80
CA GLY A 162 19.69 -35.27 6.54
C GLY A 162 18.56 -36.20 6.11
N LEU A 163 18.74 -37.53 6.28
CA LEU A 163 17.69 -38.51 6.00
C LEU A 163 16.55 -38.44 7.02
N PHE A 164 16.84 -38.25 8.31
CA PHE A 164 15.83 -38.04 9.35
C PHE A 164 15.08 -36.71 9.17
N GLN A 165 15.74 -35.66 8.72
CA GLN A 165 15.09 -34.38 8.37
C GLN A 165 14.18 -34.53 7.15
N LEU A 166 14.60 -35.30 6.13
CA LEU A 166 13.76 -35.61 4.98
C LEU A 166 12.54 -36.47 5.38
N ILE A 167 12.74 -37.51 6.20
CA ILE A 167 11.66 -38.37 6.71
C ILE A 167 10.72 -37.58 7.62
N ARG A 168 11.23 -36.73 8.51
CA ARG A 168 10.41 -35.85 9.36
C ARG A 168 9.65 -34.84 8.51
N SER A 169 10.29 -34.17 7.55
CA SER A 169 9.62 -33.25 6.61
C SER A 169 8.53 -33.95 5.78
N LEU A 170 8.74 -35.21 5.38
CA LEU A 170 7.73 -36.02 4.70
C LEU A 170 6.60 -36.50 5.61
N LEU A 171 6.82 -36.55 6.93
CA LEU A 171 5.82 -36.98 7.93
C LEU A 171 5.10 -35.80 8.62
N SER A 172 5.75 -34.64 8.74
CA SER A 172 5.25 -33.41 9.39
C SER A 172 4.88 -32.31 8.39
N ASP A 173 4.96 -32.59 7.09
CA ASP A 173 4.58 -31.71 5.97
C ASP A 173 5.23 -30.31 5.99
N SER A 174 6.38 -30.15 6.65
CA SER A 174 7.02 -28.85 6.90
C SER A 174 8.51 -28.95 7.26
N LYS A 175 9.27 -27.90 6.94
CA LYS A 175 10.69 -27.71 7.30
C LYS A 175 10.84 -27.00 8.64
N TYR A 176 9.93 -26.09 8.95
CA TYR A 176 9.91 -25.25 10.15
C TYR A 176 8.66 -25.52 10.98
N ASP A 177 8.80 -25.39 12.30
CA ASP A 177 7.70 -25.54 13.24
C ASP A 177 6.71 -24.37 13.14
N ALA A 178 5.42 -24.68 13.24
CA ALA A 178 4.34 -23.71 13.07
C ALA A 178 4.19 -22.77 14.28
N ASP A 179 4.48 -23.26 15.49
CA ASP A 179 4.21 -22.55 16.74
C ASP A 179 5.00 -21.24 16.83
N GLY A 180 6.25 -21.23 16.35
CA GLY A 180 7.11 -20.05 16.37
C GLY A 180 6.58 -18.91 15.50
N ILE A 181 6.14 -19.22 14.27
CA ILE A 181 5.58 -18.21 13.37
C ILE A 181 4.18 -17.75 13.83
N GLU A 182 3.38 -18.64 14.42
CA GLU A 182 2.07 -18.26 14.98
C GLU A 182 2.22 -17.25 16.12
N GLN A 183 3.14 -17.48 17.06
CA GLN A 183 3.37 -16.53 18.15
C GLN A 183 3.83 -15.16 17.61
N LEU A 184 4.75 -15.14 16.64
CA LEU A 184 5.20 -13.89 16.01
C LEU A 184 4.06 -13.14 15.33
N LEU A 185 3.18 -13.87 14.64
CA LEU A 185 2.01 -13.29 14.00
C LEU A 185 1.01 -12.76 15.03
N ILE A 186 0.80 -13.48 16.13
CA ILE A 186 -0.08 -13.05 17.22
C ILE A 186 0.45 -11.78 17.89
N ASP A 187 1.75 -11.75 18.22
CA ASP A 187 2.40 -10.64 18.89
C ASP A 187 2.37 -9.35 18.06
N THR A 188 2.43 -9.49 16.73
CA THR A 188 2.48 -8.35 15.80
C THR A 188 1.09 -7.91 15.34
N TYR A 189 0.27 -8.84 14.86
CA TYR A 189 -0.99 -8.53 14.19
C TYR A 189 -2.20 -8.60 15.13
N GLY A 190 -1.99 -9.03 16.38
CA GLY A 190 -2.98 -9.09 17.44
C GLY A 190 -3.76 -10.39 17.45
N PHE A 191 -3.85 -11.01 18.64
CA PHE A 191 -4.59 -12.26 18.84
C PHE A 191 -6.08 -12.14 18.47
N ASP A 192 -6.73 -11.07 18.93
CA ASP A 192 -8.17 -10.86 18.77
C ASP A 192 -8.55 -9.96 17.59
N ARG A 193 -7.57 -9.43 16.85
CA ARG A 193 -7.82 -8.47 15.76
C ARG A 193 -8.53 -9.15 14.59
N SER A 194 -9.80 -8.80 14.41
CA SER A 194 -10.67 -9.27 13.35
C SER A 194 -10.24 -8.69 11.99
N CYS A 195 -10.52 -9.41 10.91
CA CYS A 195 -10.28 -8.89 9.58
C CYS A 195 -11.14 -7.65 9.27
N ILE A 196 -12.32 -7.55 9.88
CA ILE A 196 -13.29 -6.45 9.68
C ILE A 196 -13.21 -5.33 10.72
N ASP A 197 -12.25 -5.39 11.64
CA ASP A 197 -12.03 -4.33 12.60
C ASP A 197 -11.65 -3.02 11.91
N ILE A 198 -11.95 -1.89 12.56
CA ILE A 198 -11.49 -0.57 12.11
C ILE A 198 -9.96 -0.61 12.02
N SER A 199 -9.44 -0.14 10.89
CA SER A 199 -8.02 -0.17 10.55
C SER A 199 -7.59 1.15 9.92
N SER A 200 -6.28 1.40 9.85
CA SER A 200 -5.75 2.59 9.17
C SER A 200 -6.19 2.65 7.69
N ALA A 201 -6.36 1.49 7.04
CA ALA A 201 -6.92 1.39 5.71
C ALA A 201 -8.40 1.83 5.71
N ALA A 202 -9.22 1.33 6.64
CA ALA A 202 -10.63 1.73 6.73
C ALA A 202 -10.82 3.24 6.95
N GLU A 203 -9.99 3.87 7.78
CA GLU A 203 -9.99 5.33 8.01
C GLU A 203 -9.73 6.12 6.71
N LEU A 204 -8.90 5.58 5.82
CA LEU A 204 -8.53 6.19 4.54
C LEU A 204 -9.45 5.77 3.38
N GLY A 205 -10.48 4.96 3.63
CA GLY A 205 -11.28 4.34 2.57
C GLY A 205 -10.50 3.31 1.73
N GLY A 206 -9.38 2.82 2.25
CA GLY A 206 -8.50 1.86 1.61
C GLY A 206 -8.94 0.41 1.80
N TYR A 207 -8.65 -0.40 0.79
CA TYR A 207 -8.93 -1.82 0.73
C TYR A 207 -7.64 -2.63 0.78
N VAL A 208 -7.61 -3.65 1.63
CA VAL A 208 -6.48 -4.58 1.80
C VAL A 208 -6.97 -5.99 1.55
N GLY A 209 -6.27 -6.71 0.66
CA GLY A 209 -6.55 -8.10 0.32
C GLY A 209 -5.33 -9.01 0.51
N VAL A 210 -5.56 -10.24 0.95
CA VAL A 210 -4.55 -11.29 1.11
C VAL A 210 -4.99 -12.54 0.36
N THR A 211 -4.15 -13.03 -0.55
CA THR A 211 -4.47 -14.25 -1.33
C THR A 211 -4.09 -15.52 -0.58
N LEU A 212 -4.97 -16.52 -0.64
CA LEU A 212 -4.78 -17.85 -0.07
C LEU A 212 -5.11 -18.93 -1.11
N THR A 213 -4.48 -20.09 -1.01
CA THR A 213 -4.82 -21.27 -1.81
C THR A 213 -5.44 -22.34 -0.93
N LYS A 214 -6.61 -22.87 -1.31
CA LYS A 214 -7.21 -24.00 -0.58
C LYS A 214 -6.50 -25.31 -0.92
N THR A 215 -6.16 -26.09 0.09
CA THR A 215 -5.34 -27.32 -0.07
C THR A 215 -6.04 -28.44 -0.83
N ASN A 216 -7.37 -28.55 -0.72
CA ASN A 216 -8.14 -29.67 -1.24
C ASN A 216 -8.36 -29.63 -2.76
N ASP A 217 -8.56 -28.45 -3.33
CA ASP A 217 -8.93 -28.26 -4.74
C ASP A 217 -8.09 -27.20 -5.47
N GLY A 218 -7.19 -26.50 -4.76
CA GLY A 218 -6.36 -25.45 -5.34
C GLY A 218 -7.10 -24.16 -5.64
N SER A 219 -8.35 -23.99 -5.18
CA SER A 219 -9.11 -22.78 -5.40
C SER A 219 -8.51 -21.57 -4.68
N VAL A 220 -8.62 -20.40 -5.31
CA VAL A 220 -8.07 -19.14 -4.82
C VAL A 220 -9.09 -18.47 -3.92
N PHE A 221 -8.63 -18.03 -2.75
CA PHE A 221 -9.41 -17.22 -1.82
C PHE A 221 -8.73 -15.87 -1.57
N LEU A 222 -9.55 -14.86 -1.28
CA LEU A 222 -9.13 -13.52 -0.92
C LEU A 222 -9.69 -13.18 0.46
N ALA A 223 -8.82 -12.95 1.43
CA ALA A 223 -9.19 -12.39 2.73
C ALA A 223 -9.04 -10.87 2.70
N THR A 224 -10.00 -10.14 3.27
CA THR A 224 -10.13 -8.69 3.06
C THR A 224 -10.41 -7.95 4.35
N ASN A 225 -10.16 -6.64 4.35
CA ASN A 225 -10.54 -5.74 5.46
C ASN A 225 -11.99 -5.25 5.42
N SER A 226 -12.81 -5.85 4.57
CA SER A 226 -14.21 -5.51 4.38
C SER A 226 -15.00 -6.78 4.10
N ASN A 227 -16.18 -6.90 4.70
CA ASN A 227 -17.09 -7.98 4.35
C ASN A 227 -17.62 -7.75 2.94
N GLY A 228 -17.57 -8.79 2.11
CA GLY A 228 -18.13 -8.81 0.77
C GLY A 228 -19.65 -8.67 0.80
N THR A 229 -20.16 -7.47 1.08
CA THR A 229 -21.58 -7.17 0.98
C THR A 229 -21.95 -7.20 -0.52
N ASP A 230 -22.87 -8.12 -0.87
CA ASP A 230 -23.36 -8.43 -2.22
C ASP A 230 -22.44 -9.19 -3.18
N MET A 231 -22.04 -10.40 -2.79
CA MET A 231 -21.09 -11.25 -3.54
C MET A 231 -21.66 -12.58 -4.07
N ARG A 232 -22.97 -12.73 -4.31
CA ARG A 232 -23.50 -14.05 -4.65
C ARG A 232 -23.34 -14.51 -6.12
N HIS A 233 -23.14 -13.64 -7.11
CA HIS A 233 -23.14 -14.07 -8.53
C HIS A 233 -22.12 -13.36 -9.45
N SER A 234 -20.86 -13.19 -9.02
CA SER A 234 -19.78 -12.86 -9.96
C SER A 234 -19.03 -14.13 -10.35
N ASN A 235 -18.84 -14.37 -11.65
CA ASN A 235 -18.06 -15.47 -12.20
C ASN A 235 -16.56 -15.15 -12.05
N SER A 236 -16.08 -14.96 -10.81
CA SER A 236 -14.69 -14.63 -10.50
C SER A 236 -13.84 -15.89 -10.31
N ASP A 237 -12.57 -15.82 -10.73
CA ASP A 237 -11.59 -16.91 -10.60
C ASP A 237 -11.10 -17.15 -9.15
N TYR A 238 -11.64 -16.39 -8.20
CA TYR A 238 -11.36 -16.48 -6.76
C TYR A 238 -12.62 -16.21 -5.93
N ARG A 239 -12.60 -16.62 -4.66
CA ARG A 239 -13.68 -16.43 -3.69
C ARG A 239 -13.24 -15.55 -2.52
N HIS A 240 -14.15 -14.79 -1.93
CA HIS A 240 -13.87 -14.06 -0.71
C HIS A 240 -13.94 -14.98 0.51
N ILE A 241 -13.13 -14.69 1.53
CA ILE A 241 -13.31 -15.24 2.88
C ILE A 241 -14.40 -14.42 3.55
N ASP A 242 -15.55 -15.06 3.74
CA ASP A 242 -16.64 -14.45 4.51
C ASP A 242 -16.30 -14.55 6.00
N SER A 243 -16.16 -13.39 6.66
CA SER A 243 -16.07 -13.30 8.12
C SER A 243 -17.44 -12.88 8.65
N HIS A 244 -17.99 -13.64 9.59
CA HIS A 244 -19.26 -13.33 10.22
C HIS A 244 -19.03 -12.81 11.64
N ASP A 245 -19.72 -11.73 12.01
CA ASP A 245 -19.67 -11.16 13.36
C ASP A 245 -19.95 -12.23 14.42
N GLY A 246 -19.12 -12.29 15.47
CA GLY A 246 -19.29 -13.22 16.59
C GLY A 246 -18.13 -14.20 16.79
N GLN A 247 -18.43 -15.42 17.26
CA GLN A 247 -17.39 -16.40 17.65
C GLN A 247 -16.62 -17.02 16.47
N ASP A 248 -17.10 -16.84 15.24
CA ASP A 248 -16.50 -17.38 14.01
C ASP A 248 -15.71 -16.33 13.22
N GLU A 249 -15.36 -15.20 13.83
CA GLU A 249 -14.58 -14.15 13.19
C GLU A 249 -13.17 -14.60 12.84
N VAL A 250 -12.79 -14.40 11.58
CA VAL A 250 -11.44 -14.70 11.10
C VAL A 250 -10.48 -13.60 11.53
N LYS A 251 -9.38 -13.99 12.18
CA LYS A 251 -8.36 -13.06 12.69
C LYS A 251 -7.21 -12.88 11.70
N TRP A 252 -6.62 -11.68 11.67
CA TRP A 252 -5.51 -11.38 10.75
C TRP A 252 -4.32 -12.33 10.91
N TRP A 253 -3.95 -12.68 12.14
CA TRP A 253 -2.84 -13.61 12.39
C TRP A 253 -3.10 -15.00 11.79
N GLN A 254 -4.36 -15.46 11.77
CA GLN A 254 -4.74 -16.75 11.19
C GLN A 254 -4.64 -16.72 9.66
N ILE A 255 -5.15 -15.64 9.04
CA ILE A 255 -5.03 -15.40 7.59
C ILE A 255 -3.57 -15.36 7.19
N LEU A 256 -2.74 -14.59 7.92
CA LEU A 256 -1.32 -14.46 7.61
C LEU A 256 -0.58 -15.78 7.82
N ARG A 257 -0.97 -16.59 8.81
CA ARG A 257 -0.41 -17.94 9.00
C ARG A 257 -0.68 -18.84 7.81
N CYS A 258 -1.87 -18.76 7.21
CA CYS A 258 -2.19 -19.43 5.95
C CYS A 258 -1.39 -18.84 4.78
N ALA A 259 -1.32 -17.51 4.67
CA ALA A 259 -0.67 -16.81 3.57
C ALA A 259 0.83 -17.12 3.49
N THR A 260 1.51 -17.28 4.63
CA THR A 260 2.94 -17.61 4.70
C THR A 260 3.21 -19.11 4.76
N ALA A 261 2.18 -19.96 4.66
CA ALA A 261 2.32 -21.41 4.70
C ALA A 261 2.79 -21.98 3.35
N ALA A 262 4.01 -21.60 2.93
CA ALA A 262 4.58 -22.07 1.67
C ALA A 262 4.83 -23.59 1.76
N PRO A 263 4.42 -24.40 0.75
CA PRO A 263 4.66 -25.84 0.74
C PRO A 263 6.13 -26.14 0.97
N TYR A 264 6.40 -27.24 1.67
CA TYR A 264 7.72 -27.64 2.18
C TYR A 264 8.27 -26.77 3.32
N TYR A 265 7.93 -25.48 3.42
CA TYR A 265 8.43 -24.62 4.50
C TYR A 265 7.61 -24.74 5.78
N TYR A 266 6.29 -24.54 5.69
CA TYR A 266 5.37 -24.55 6.83
C TYR A 266 4.12 -25.37 6.51
N GLU A 267 3.56 -26.00 7.54
CA GLU A 267 2.32 -26.75 7.43
C GLU A 267 1.15 -25.80 7.09
N ALA A 268 0.21 -26.30 6.27
CA ALA A 268 -1.03 -25.61 5.97
C ALA A 268 -1.90 -25.45 7.23
N LYS A 269 -2.72 -24.39 7.28
CA LYS A 269 -3.49 -24.03 8.47
C LYS A 269 -4.99 -24.14 8.20
N CYS A 270 -5.70 -24.77 9.13
CA CYS A 270 -7.16 -24.81 9.12
C CYS A 270 -7.74 -23.51 9.69
N LEU A 271 -8.63 -22.87 8.92
CA LEU A 271 -9.42 -21.70 9.29
C LEU A 271 -10.85 -22.13 9.64
N GLY A 272 -11.02 -22.80 10.78
CA GLY A 272 -12.34 -23.23 11.27
C GLY A 272 -13.16 -23.98 10.22
N GLY A 273 -14.43 -23.58 10.06
CA GLY A 273 -15.36 -24.19 9.09
C GLY A 273 -15.04 -23.92 7.61
N LEU A 274 -14.10 -23.02 7.29
CA LEU A 274 -13.75 -22.65 5.92
C LEU A 274 -12.81 -23.67 5.25
N GLY A 275 -12.12 -24.47 6.07
CA GLY A 275 -11.20 -25.53 5.66
C GLY A 275 -9.73 -25.16 5.78
N THR A 276 -8.87 -25.94 5.11
CA THR A 276 -7.41 -25.83 5.23
C THR A 276 -6.81 -25.05 4.06
N PHE A 277 -6.07 -24.00 4.39
CA PHE A 277 -5.44 -23.06 3.46
C PHE A 277 -3.93 -23.05 3.59
N GLN A 278 -3.28 -22.69 2.51
CA GLN A 278 -1.83 -22.55 2.37
C GLN A 278 -1.49 -21.31 1.52
N ASP A 279 -0.19 -21.09 1.29
CA ASP A 279 0.31 -19.90 0.60
C ASP A 279 -0.39 -19.67 -0.76
N GLY A 280 -0.84 -18.43 -0.96
CA GLY A 280 -1.44 -17.97 -2.21
C GLY A 280 -0.49 -18.10 -3.41
N GLY A 281 0.82 -18.12 -3.19
CA GLY A 281 1.86 -18.20 -4.22
C GLY A 281 1.82 -19.47 -5.07
N ILE A 282 1.12 -20.51 -4.61
CA ILE A 282 0.89 -21.74 -5.38
C ILE A 282 -0.05 -21.48 -6.56
N ALA A 283 -1.04 -20.61 -6.40
CA ALA A 283 -2.04 -20.32 -7.41
C ALA A 283 -1.86 -18.91 -8.01
N VAL A 284 -1.59 -17.92 -7.17
CA VAL A 284 -1.54 -16.48 -7.50
C VAL A 284 -0.32 -15.81 -6.84
N ASN A 285 0.86 -16.07 -7.39
CA ASN A 285 2.11 -15.46 -6.93
C ASN A 285 2.26 -13.98 -7.31
N ASN A 286 1.42 -13.48 -8.20
CA ASN A 286 1.28 -12.06 -8.51
C ASN A 286 -0.20 -11.70 -8.53
N PRO A 287 -0.70 -10.99 -7.49
CA PRO A 287 -2.12 -10.72 -7.35
C PRO A 287 -2.62 -9.54 -8.19
N VAL A 288 -1.85 -9.04 -9.18
CA VAL A 288 -2.21 -7.85 -9.97
C VAL A 288 -3.62 -7.92 -10.58
N CYS A 289 -4.02 -9.07 -11.15
CA CYS A 289 -5.35 -9.22 -11.74
C CYS A 289 -6.46 -9.14 -10.69
N ILE A 290 -6.23 -9.70 -9.50
CA ILE A 290 -7.16 -9.62 -8.38
C ILE A 290 -7.24 -8.18 -7.87
N ALA A 291 -6.09 -7.52 -7.69
CA ALA A 291 -6.02 -6.14 -7.24
C ALA A 291 -6.76 -5.17 -8.17
N VAL A 292 -6.57 -5.30 -9.49
CA VAL A 292 -7.27 -4.47 -10.48
C VAL A 292 -8.76 -4.78 -10.50
N HIS A 293 -9.14 -6.06 -10.45
CA HIS A 293 -10.56 -6.44 -10.37
C HIS A 293 -11.24 -5.83 -9.14
N GLU A 294 -10.60 -5.91 -7.98
CA GLU A 294 -11.12 -5.30 -6.75
C GLU A 294 -11.15 -3.76 -6.85
N ALA A 295 -10.10 -3.13 -7.38
CA ALA A 295 -10.08 -1.67 -7.57
C ALA A 295 -11.21 -1.18 -8.49
N THR A 296 -11.42 -1.85 -9.62
CA THR A 296 -12.53 -1.54 -10.52
C THR A 296 -13.86 -1.71 -9.84
N ARG A 297 -14.04 -2.77 -9.05
CA ARG A 297 -15.29 -3.03 -8.33
C ARG A 297 -15.59 -2.02 -7.23
N HIS A 298 -14.55 -1.50 -6.57
CA HIS A 298 -14.70 -0.46 -5.55
C HIS A 298 -14.95 0.93 -6.15
N SER A 299 -14.73 1.11 -7.46
CA SER A 299 -15.11 2.35 -8.14
C SER A 299 -16.63 2.38 -8.38
N PRO A 300 -17.37 3.42 -7.96
CA PRO A 300 -18.84 3.51 -8.12
C PRO A 300 -19.35 3.32 -9.55
N ASP A 301 -18.52 3.68 -10.54
CA ASP A 301 -18.79 3.63 -11.97
C ASP A 301 -18.05 2.48 -12.68
N MET A 302 -17.46 1.56 -11.93
CA MET A 302 -16.62 0.47 -12.44
C MET A 302 -15.46 0.96 -13.32
N ALA A 303 -14.92 2.16 -13.03
CA ALA A 303 -13.77 2.70 -13.74
C ALA A 303 -12.49 1.88 -13.50
N GLU A 304 -11.60 1.88 -14.49
CA GLU A 304 -10.25 1.34 -14.32
C GLU A 304 -9.43 2.23 -13.37
N PRO A 305 -8.50 1.64 -12.59
CA PRO A 305 -7.61 2.43 -11.74
C PRO A 305 -6.66 3.31 -12.58
N SER A 306 -6.40 4.55 -12.15
CA SER A 306 -5.44 5.44 -12.84
C SER A 306 -4.02 4.88 -12.87
N ILE A 307 -3.61 4.20 -11.79
CA ILE A 307 -2.24 3.71 -11.58
C ILE A 307 -2.29 2.30 -11.01
N VAL A 308 -1.47 1.41 -11.57
CA VAL A 308 -1.24 0.06 -11.07
C VAL A 308 0.25 -0.12 -10.82
N VAL A 309 0.62 -0.43 -9.58
CA VAL A 309 2.00 -0.73 -9.19
C VAL A 309 2.08 -2.18 -8.73
N SER A 310 2.94 -2.97 -9.39
CA SER A 310 3.25 -4.34 -9.01
C SER A 310 4.69 -4.42 -8.51
N LEU A 311 4.89 -4.94 -7.30
CA LEU A 311 6.20 -5.08 -6.68
C LEU A 311 6.57 -6.56 -6.65
N GLY A 312 7.74 -6.89 -7.22
CA GLY A 312 8.31 -8.23 -7.22
C GLY A 312 9.36 -8.42 -6.14
N THR A 313 9.56 -9.67 -5.73
CA THR A 313 10.61 -10.08 -4.79
C THR A 313 11.95 -10.38 -5.47
N GLY A 314 12.08 -10.06 -6.75
CA GLY A 314 13.24 -10.35 -7.58
C GLY A 314 13.11 -11.65 -8.37
N CYS A 315 13.98 -11.79 -9.38
CA CYS A 315 14.13 -12.99 -10.19
C CYS A 315 15.61 -13.18 -10.54
N ALA A 316 16.07 -14.43 -10.66
CA ALA A 316 17.32 -14.71 -11.37
C ALA A 316 17.23 -14.24 -12.85
N PRO A 317 18.37 -13.93 -13.50
CA PRO A 317 18.41 -13.69 -14.93
C PRO A 317 17.93 -14.94 -15.66
N ASP A 318 17.33 -14.78 -16.86
CA ASP A 318 17.03 -15.90 -17.75
C ASP A 318 18.33 -16.58 -18.17
N SER A 319 18.75 -17.53 -17.35
CA SER A 319 19.96 -18.28 -17.58
C SER A 319 19.62 -19.34 -18.63
N ASN A 320 20.19 -19.23 -19.83
CA ASN A 320 20.20 -20.27 -20.88
C ASN A 320 21.02 -21.48 -20.41
N VAL A 321 20.72 -21.99 -19.22
CA VAL A 321 21.52 -23.01 -18.58
C VAL A 321 20.97 -24.36 -19.04
N GLU A 322 21.56 -24.83 -20.14
CA GLU A 322 21.68 -26.25 -20.48
C GLU A 322 22.50 -27.00 -19.41
N SER A 323 22.14 -26.90 -18.13
CA SER A 323 22.73 -27.75 -17.08
C SER A 323 21.95 -29.05 -17.01
N SER A 324 22.37 -29.97 -17.87
CA SER A 324 22.00 -31.38 -17.91
C SER A 324 22.55 -32.14 -16.69
N SER A 325 22.04 -31.81 -15.50
CA SER A 325 22.21 -32.66 -14.31
C SER A 325 21.22 -33.83 -14.36
N PHE A 326 21.69 -35.06 -14.16
CA PHE A 326 20.83 -36.26 -14.10
C PHE A 326 19.72 -36.15 -13.03
N LEU A 327 19.93 -35.34 -11.98
CA LEU A 327 18.95 -35.06 -10.93
C LEU A 327 17.90 -34.01 -11.34
N SER A 328 18.25 -33.06 -12.21
CA SER A 328 17.31 -32.04 -12.72
C SER A 328 16.35 -32.61 -13.77
N ALA A 329 16.63 -33.79 -14.34
CA ALA A 329 15.75 -34.50 -15.27
C ALA A 329 14.68 -35.39 -14.60
N ARG A 330 14.70 -35.54 -13.26
CA ARG A 330 13.76 -36.41 -12.54
C ARG A 330 12.36 -35.80 -12.44
N PHE A 331 11.34 -36.65 -12.24
CA PHE A 331 9.94 -36.21 -12.18
C PHE A 331 9.67 -35.12 -11.13
N PRO A 332 10.13 -35.23 -9.86
CA PRO A 332 9.84 -34.20 -8.85
C PRO A 332 10.50 -32.85 -9.17
N SER A 333 11.73 -32.84 -9.68
CA SER A 333 12.43 -31.60 -10.04
C SER A 333 11.87 -30.95 -11.31
N ARG A 334 11.34 -31.74 -12.25
CA ARG A 334 10.59 -31.24 -13.40
C ARG A 334 9.23 -30.68 -13.00
N LEU A 335 8.49 -31.37 -12.13
CA LEU A 335 7.20 -30.93 -11.60
C LEU A 335 7.35 -29.62 -10.81
N TRP A 336 8.34 -29.57 -9.91
CA TRP A 336 8.68 -28.37 -9.15
C TRP A 336 9.02 -27.19 -10.06
N ARG A 337 9.84 -27.40 -11.09
CA ARG A 337 10.18 -26.34 -12.06
C ARG A 337 8.97 -25.90 -12.88
N ALA A 338 8.12 -26.83 -13.29
CA ALA A 338 6.89 -26.52 -14.01
C ALA A 338 5.94 -25.69 -13.14
N LEU A 339 5.81 -26.05 -11.86
CA LEU A 339 5.03 -25.29 -10.87
C LEU A 339 5.57 -23.86 -10.73
N TRP A 340 6.86 -23.67 -10.44
CA TRP A 340 7.45 -22.33 -10.31
C TRP A 340 7.39 -21.50 -11.59
N LYS A 341 7.48 -22.14 -12.76
CA LYS A 341 7.30 -21.46 -14.04
C LYS A 341 5.85 -21.03 -14.23
N GLN A 342 4.88 -21.85 -13.81
CA GLN A 342 3.46 -21.53 -13.88
C GLN A 342 3.09 -20.42 -12.88
N THR A 343 3.73 -20.38 -11.72
CA THR A 343 3.57 -19.34 -10.69
C THR A 343 4.55 -18.19 -10.87
N SER A 344 5.14 -18.03 -12.06
CA SER A 344 6.05 -16.91 -12.34
C SER A 344 5.29 -15.59 -12.25
N SER A 345 5.75 -14.72 -11.34
CA SER A 345 5.20 -13.38 -11.17
C SER A 345 5.37 -12.53 -12.43
N LYS A 346 6.50 -12.71 -13.16
CA LYS A 346 6.79 -12.01 -14.41
C LYS A 346 5.83 -12.41 -15.52
N THR A 347 5.59 -13.71 -15.73
CA THR A 347 4.66 -14.20 -16.75
C THR A 347 3.23 -13.73 -16.48
N THR A 348 2.83 -13.65 -15.21
CA THR A 348 1.51 -13.12 -14.83
C THR A 348 1.39 -11.63 -15.15
N TRP A 349 2.44 -10.84 -14.89
CA TRP A 349 2.49 -9.43 -15.26
C TRP A 349 2.42 -9.22 -16.79
N ASP A 350 3.17 -10.00 -17.55
CA ASP A 350 3.17 -9.90 -19.02
C ASP A 350 1.77 -10.23 -19.60
N ARG A 351 1.08 -11.24 -19.04
CA ARG A 351 -0.30 -11.58 -19.40
C ARG A 351 -1.29 -10.48 -19.03
N PHE A 352 -1.12 -9.87 -17.87
CA PHE A 352 -1.94 -8.75 -17.43
C PHE A 352 -1.83 -7.59 -18.44
N LEU A 353 -0.61 -7.20 -18.81
CA LEU A 353 -0.39 -6.16 -19.82
C LEU A 353 -0.96 -6.54 -21.19
N SER A 354 -0.83 -7.80 -21.63
CA SER A 354 -1.36 -8.24 -22.92
C SER A 354 -2.89 -8.26 -22.99
N ASN A 355 -3.56 -8.34 -21.84
CA ASN A 355 -5.01 -8.37 -21.75
C ASN A 355 -5.63 -6.99 -21.53
N GLN A 356 -4.82 -5.93 -21.42
CA GLN A 356 -5.36 -4.57 -21.33
C GLN A 356 -5.99 -4.14 -22.65
N GLY A 357 -7.15 -3.49 -22.55
CA GLY A 357 -7.83 -2.94 -23.72
C GLY A 357 -6.95 -1.88 -24.41
N PRO A 358 -7.01 -1.75 -25.75
CA PRO A 358 -6.18 -0.81 -26.51
C PRO A 358 -6.45 0.67 -26.19
N GLY A 359 -7.48 0.98 -25.39
CA GLY A 359 -7.81 2.32 -24.91
C GLY A 359 -7.68 2.50 -23.40
N SER A 360 -7.07 1.55 -22.68
CA SER A 360 -6.84 1.69 -21.23
C SER A 360 -5.94 2.90 -20.96
N LYS A 361 -6.38 3.75 -20.03
CA LYS A 361 -5.65 4.95 -19.59
C LYS A 361 -4.76 4.66 -18.36
N THR A 362 -4.84 3.44 -17.84
CA THR A 362 -4.10 2.95 -16.67
C THR A 362 -2.60 3.05 -16.87
N GLN A 363 -1.90 3.68 -15.94
CA GLN A 363 -0.44 3.72 -15.90
C GLN A 363 0.09 2.53 -15.10
N ASN A 364 0.79 1.62 -15.77
CA ASN A 364 1.27 0.37 -15.18
C ASN A 364 2.76 0.42 -14.88
N PHE A 365 3.13 0.11 -13.64
CA PHE A 365 4.51 0.06 -13.19
C PHE A 365 4.81 -1.30 -12.57
N ARG A 366 5.90 -1.93 -13.00
CA ARG A 366 6.43 -3.15 -12.38
C ARG A 366 7.85 -2.90 -11.93
N PHE A 367 8.08 -3.09 -10.64
CA PHE A 367 9.42 -3.03 -10.06
C PHE A 367 9.82 -4.41 -9.61
N ASP A 368 10.96 -4.88 -10.12
CA ASP A 368 11.51 -6.18 -9.80
C ASP A 368 13.04 -6.08 -9.74
N VAL A 369 13.66 -6.92 -8.91
CA VAL A 369 15.12 -6.94 -8.75
C VAL A 369 15.71 -8.06 -9.61
N SER A 370 16.57 -7.71 -10.56
CA SER A 370 17.37 -8.70 -11.28
C SER A 370 18.64 -9.00 -10.49
N PHE A 371 18.74 -10.21 -9.94
CA PHE A 371 19.95 -10.62 -9.22
C PHE A 371 21.06 -10.97 -10.22
N MET A 372 22.31 -10.53 -9.99
CA MET A 372 23.41 -10.74 -10.94
C MET A 372 23.91 -12.20 -10.98
N GLU A 373 23.67 -12.97 -9.92
CA GLU A 373 24.15 -14.34 -9.77
C GLU A 373 22.98 -15.32 -9.55
N LYS A 374 22.98 -16.03 -8.43
CA LYS A 374 21.92 -16.95 -8.03
C LYS A 374 20.89 -16.21 -7.19
N GLU A 375 19.62 -16.44 -7.48
CA GLU A 375 18.51 -15.98 -6.66
C GLU A 375 18.67 -16.48 -5.21
N PRO A 376 18.58 -15.59 -4.21
CA PRO A 376 18.58 -15.99 -2.81
C PRO A 376 17.45 -16.99 -2.54
N VAL A 377 17.74 -18.00 -1.70
CA VAL A 377 16.70 -18.95 -1.29
C VAL A 377 15.74 -18.24 -0.33
N LEU A 378 14.45 -18.61 -0.38
CA LEU A 378 13.37 -17.95 0.34
C LEU A 378 13.61 -17.76 1.84
N ASP A 379 14.25 -18.73 2.49
CA ASP A 379 14.54 -18.74 3.93
C ASP A 379 16.00 -18.37 4.28
N GLN A 380 16.74 -17.81 3.33
CA GLN A 380 18.15 -17.43 3.48
C GLN A 380 18.29 -16.06 4.17
N VAL A 381 18.03 -16.02 5.48
CA VAL A 381 18.05 -14.79 6.30
C VAL A 381 19.37 -14.01 6.22
N GLY A 382 20.50 -14.70 6.02
CA GLY A 382 21.82 -14.07 5.90
C GLY A 382 21.95 -13.12 4.70
N ASP A 383 21.10 -13.26 3.69
CA ASP A 383 21.18 -12.48 2.44
C ASP A 383 20.29 -11.23 2.45
N VAL A 384 19.54 -10.96 3.52
CA VAL A 384 18.61 -9.81 3.59
C VAL A 384 19.31 -8.47 3.31
N ASP A 385 20.52 -8.26 3.85
CA ASP A 385 21.32 -7.05 3.57
C ASP A 385 21.78 -6.96 2.11
N TYR A 386 22.00 -8.10 1.46
CA TYR A 386 22.32 -8.15 0.03
C TYR A 386 21.08 -7.80 -0.80
N VAL A 387 19.93 -8.41 -0.51
CA VAL A 387 18.66 -8.16 -1.21
C VAL A 387 18.24 -6.69 -1.08
N GLN A 388 18.31 -6.13 0.13
CA GLN A 388 17.99 -4.73 0.38
C GLN A 388 18.90 -3.78 -0.42
N ARG A 389 20.21 -4.06 -0.49
CA ARG A 389 21.16 -3.28 -1.31
C ARG A 389 20.87 -3.42 -2.80
N ALA A 390 20.55 -4.63 -3.27
CA ALA A 390 20.20 -4.88 -4.66
C ALA A 390 18.94 -4.10 -5.07
N ALA A 391 17.89 -4.14 -4.24
CA ALA A 391 16.67 -3.36 -4.45
C ALA A 391 16.95 -1.84 -4.50
N ARG A 392 17.70 -1.30 -3.53
CA ARG A 392 18.09 0.12 -3.52
C ARG A 392 18.86 0.51 -4.78
N ASN A 393 19.79 -0.32 -5.23
CA ASN A 393 20.57 -0.06 -6.43
C ASN A 393 19.73 -0.10 -7.71
N ALA A 394 18.77 -1.02 -7.81
CA ALA A 394 17.84 -1.10 -8.93
C ALA A 394 16.97 0.16 -9.05
N ILE A 395 16.58 0.75 -7.92
CA ILE A 395 15.67 1.90 -7.89
C ILE A 395 16.39 3.26 -8.01
N ARG A 396 17.63 3.41 -7.50
CA ARG A 396 18.32 4.71 -7.33
C ARG A 396 18.37 5.60 -8.58
N LYS A 397 18.31 5.04 -9.78
CA LYS A 397 18.32 5.80 -11.05
C LYS A 397 17.15 5.47 -11.98
N SER A 398 16.15 4.75 -11.48
CA SER A 398 14.99 4.36 -12.26
C SER A 398 14.24 5.59 -12.77
N LEU A 399 14.04 5.67 -14.09
CA LEU A 399 13.15 6.66 -14.70
C LEU A 399 11.70 6.37 -14.34
N ASP A 400 11.32 5.08 -14.26
CA ASP A 400 9.95 4.67 -13.95
C ASP A 400 9.53 5.03 -12.53
N VAL A 401 10.43 4.97 -11.55
CA VAL A 401 10.12 5.46 -10.19
C VAL A 401 9.92 6.97 -10.18
N ARG A 402 10.74 7.73 -10.92
CA ARG A 402 10.54 9.18 -11.05
C ARG A 402 9.21 9.52 -11.71
N ARG A 403 8.86 8.81 -12.79
CA ARG A 403 7.55 8.92 -13.44
C ARG A 403 6.41 8.59 -12.50
N LEU A 404 6.51 7.48 -11.76
CA LEU A 404 5.51 7.11 -10.76
C LEU A 404 5.33 8.21 -9.71
N CYS A 405 6.41 8.80 -9.19
CA CYS A 405 6.31 9.89 -8.22
C CYS A 405 5.53 11.08 -8.80
N HIS A 406 5.79 11.49 -10.05
CA HIS A 406 5.03 12.58 -10.69
C HIS A 406 3.56 12.21 -10.91
N HIS A 407 3.25 10.98 -11.31
CA HIS A 407 1.86 10.52 -11.39
C HIS A 407 1.18 10.60 -10.02
N LEU A 408 1.78 10.05 -8.96
CA LEU A 408 1.21 10.10 -7.61
C LEU A 408 1.03 11.53 -7.09
N ARG A 409 1.90 12.48 -7.47
CA ARG A 409 1.76 13.92 -7.15
C ARG A 409 0.58 14.54 -7.86
N ALA A 410 0.39 14.23 -9.14
CA ALA A 410 -0.74 14.73 -9.92
C ALA A 410 -2.09 14.18 -9.39
N GLU A 411 -2.13 12.93 -8.94
CA GLU A 411 -3.30 12.29 -8.31
C GLU A 411 -3.73 12.93 -6.98
N LEU A 412 -2.91 13.81 -6.39
CA LEU A 412 -3.31 14.63 -5.25
C LEU A 412 -4.22 15.80 -5.63
N PHE A 413 -4.45 16.03 -6.92
CA PHE A 413 -5.36 17.06 -7.40
C PHE A 413 -6.61 16.44 -8.02
N LEU A 414 -7.75 17.05 -7.72
CA LEU A 414 -9.07 16.64 -8.17
C LEU A 414 -9.70 17.80 -8.95
N PHE A 415 -10.59 17.47 -9.88
CA PHE A 415 -11.44 18.45 -10.52
C PHE A 415 -12.90 18.16 -10.24
N GLU A 416 -13.65 19.19 -9.90
CA GLU A 416 -15.11 19.12 -9.81
C GLU A 416 -15.76 20.30 -10.52
N LEU A 417 -16.89 20.02 -11.16
CA LEU A 417 -17.79 21.02 -11.72
C LEU A 417 -18.43 21.84 -10.61
N ASP A 418 -18.66 23.11 -10.90
CA ASP A 418 -19.34 24.04 -10.02
C ASP A 418 -20.83 23.66 -9.93
N GLU A 419 -21.27 23.29 -8.73
CA GLU A 419 -22.66 22.89 -8.48
C GLU A 419 -23.64 24.06 -8.61
N GLU A 420 -23.20 25.29 -8.30
CA GLU A 420 -24.05 26.49 -8.38
C GLU A 420 -24.22 26.95 -9.83
N HIS A 421 -23.24 26.65 -10.68
CA HIS A 421 -23.21 27.01 -12.10
C HIS A 421 -23.00 25.77 -12.99
N PRO A 422 -24.00 24.87 -13.07
CA PRO A 422 -23.87 23.63 -13.81
C PRO A 422 -23.65 23.87 -15.31
N PRO A 423 -23.06 22.90 -16.02
CA PRO A 423 -22.77 23.03 -17.45
C PRO A 423 -24.03 23.34 -18.28
N TYR A 424 -23.93 24.28 -19.22
CA TYR A 424 -25.03 24.64 -20.12
C TYR A 424 -24.55 24.81 -21.56
N PHE A 425 -25.42 24.51 -22.53
CA PHE A 425 -25.07 24.62 -23.94
C PHE A 425 -25.33 26.05 -24.46
N ALA A 426 -24.28 26.72 -24.93
CA ALA A 426 -24.37 28.04 -25.54
C ALA A 426 -23.27 28.24 -26.60
N HIS A 427 -23.59 28.99 -27.66
CA HIS A 427 -22.64 29.32 -28.72
C HIS A 427 -21.97 28.11 -29.39
N GLY A 428 -22.69 26.97 -29.49
CA GLY A 428 -22.19 25.76 -30.14
C GLY A 428 -21.30 24.86 -29.28
N ALA A 429 -21.13 25.15 -27.99
CA ALA A 429 -20.37 24.34 -27.05
C ALA A 429 -21.04 24.32 -25.65
N TYR A 430 -20.68 23.36 -24.82
CA TYR A 430 -21.04 23.34 -23.40
C TYR A 430 -20.10 24.25 -22.62
N GLN A 431 -20.65 25.29 -22.01
CA GLN A 431 -19.94 26.19 -21.12
C GLN A 431 -19.91 25.56 -19.73
N CYS A 432 -18.71 25.45 -19.16
CA CYS A 432 -18.46 24.77 -17.89
C CYS A 432 -17.72 25.70 -16.92
N SER A 433 -18.09 25.62 -15.65
CA SER A 433 -17.37 26.21 -14.52
C SER A 433 -17.02 25.07 -13.55
N GLY A 434 -15.88 25.17 -12.89
CA GLY A 434 -15.45 24.17 -11.92
C GLY A 434 -14.22 24.61 -11.17
N ARG A 435 -13.68 23.72 -10.35
CA ARG A 435 -12.52 24.00 -9.51
C ARG A 435 -11.54 22.83 -9.46
N ILE A 436 -10.26 23.17 -9.51
CA ILE A 436 -9.14 22.25 -9.24
C ILE A 436 -8.76 22.38 -7.77
N ILE A 437 -8.78 21.27 -7.03
CA ILE A 437 -8.56 21.23 -5.58
C ILE A 437 -7.44 20.26 -5.23
N CYS A 438 -6.69 20.54 -4.16
CA CYS A 438 -5.72 19.60 -3.59
C CYS A 438 -6.36 18.72 -2.50
N ARG A 439 -6.03 17.42 -2.49
CA ARG A 439 -6.41 16.46 -1.44
C ARG A 439 -5.73 16.75 -0.10
N LEU A 440 -4.53 17.34 -0.13
CA LEU A 440 -3.82 17.76 1.08
C LEU A 440 -4.39 19.08 1.60
N ARG A 441 -4.38 19.27 2.93
CA ARG A 441 -4.95 20.44 3.59
C ARG A 441 -3.88 21.47 3.97
N ALA A 442 -4.19 22.74 3.80
CA ALA A 442 -3.34 23.82 4.28
C ALA A 442 -3.05 23.70 5.78
N GLN A 443 -1.93 24.30 6.21
CA GLN A 443 -1.43 24.22 7.59
C GLN A 443 -0.93 22.84 8.02
N THR A 444 -0.79 21.89 7.08
CA THR A 444 -0.10 20.62 7.30
C THR A 444 1.32 20.66 6.73
N VAL A 445 2.26 19.95 7.35
CA VAL A 445 3.66 19.89 6.90
C VAL A 445 3.75 19.33 5.49
N GLU A 446 2.93 18.33 5.17
CA GLU A 446 2.91 17.70 3.86
C GLU A 446 2.44 18.68 2.79
N TYR A 447 1.36 19.42 3.05
CA TYR A 447 0.85 20.41 2.11
C TYR A 447 1.85 21.54 1.88
N GLU A 448 2.38 22.14 2.94
CA GLU A 448 3.33 23.24 2.79
C GLU A 448 4.59 22.81 2.05
N GLY A 449 5.13 21.64 2.41
CA GLY A 449 6.29 21.06 1.74
C GLY A 449 6.02 20.80 0.26
N PHE A 450 4.88 20.18 -0.05
CA PHE A 450 4.48 19.87 -1.42
C PHE A 450 4.29 21.12 -2.29
N LEU A 451 3.51 22.10 -1.82
CA LEU A 451 3.23 23.32 -2.56
C LEU A 451 4.49 24.16 -2.76
N ARG A 452 5.40 24.24 -1.78
CA ARG A 452 6.71 24.91 -1.96
C ARG A 452 7.54 24.26 -3.06
N GLN A 453 7.53 22.93 -3.17
CA GLN A 453 8.22 22.24 -4.25
C GLN A 453 7.60 22.54 -5.61
N LEU A 454 6.27 22.54 -5.71
CA LEU A 454 5.56 22.92 -6.94
C LEU A 454 5.90 24.34 -7.36
N CYS A 455 5.87 25.31 -6.43
CA CYS A 455 6.29 26.69 -6.71
C CYS A 455 7.75 26.79 -7.16
N LYS A 456 8.67 26.06 -6.51
CA LYS A 456 10.09 26.04 -6.88
C LYS A 456 10.33 25.46 -8.28
N ARG A 457 9.48 24.53 -8.71
CA ARG A 457 9.51 23.92 -10.05
C ARG A 457 8.71 24.71 -11.08
N GLU A 458 8.18 25.89 -10.71
CA GLU A 458 7.31 26.70 -11.57
C GLU A 458 6.12 25.90 -12.13
N ALA A 459 5.59 25.00 -11.31
CA ALA A 459 4.55 24.07 -11.73
C ALA A 459 3.24 24.80 -12.06
N PHE A 460 2.50 24.27 -13.03
CA PHE A 460 1.22 24.82 -13.45
C PHE A 460 0.24 23.73 -13.86
N PHE A 461 -1.06 24.01 -13.75
CA PHE A 461 -2.10 23.18 -14.34
C PHE A 461 -2.40 23.63 -15.76
N ARG A 462 -2.60 22.68 -16.67
CA ARG A 462 -3.01 22.93 -18.05
C ARG A 462 -4.43 22.44 -18.26
N LEU A 463 -5.29 23.32 -18.78
CA LEU A 463 -6.66 23.01 -19.20
C LEU A 463 -6.96 23.74 -20.51
N GLY A 464 -6.91 23.00 -21.62
CA GLY A 464 -6.98 23.58 -22.95
C GLY A 464 -5.84 24.59 -23.17
N THR A 465 -6.17 25.86 -23.41
CA THR A 465 -5.19 26.94 -23.58
C THR A 465 -4.84 27.68 -22.27
N GLN A 466 -5.48 27.33 -21.16
CA GLN A 466 -5.26 27.97 -19.86
C GLN A 466 -4.12 27.27 -19.11
N ASN A 467 -3.20 28.08 -18.58
CA ASN A 467 -2.16 27.63 -17.66
C ASN A 467 -2.35 28.34 -16.31
N LEU A 468 -2.46 27.57 -15.23
CA LEU A 468 -2.69 28.06 -13.87
C LEU A 468 -1.46 27.76 -13.03
N ALA A 469 -0.58 28.76 -12.89
CA ALA A 469 0.66 28.60 -12.13
C ALA A 469 0.41 28.47 -10.63
N VAL A 470 1.08 27.52 -9.99
CA VAL A 470 1.07 27.33 -8.52
C VAL A 470 1.93 28.41 -7.86
N LYS A 471 1.33 29.26 -7.04
CA LYS A 471 2.00 30.41 -6.42
C LYS A 471 2.21 30.21 -4.92
N TYR A 472 3.18 30.92 -4.35
CA TYR A 472 3.47 30.86 -2.91
C TYR A 472 2.26 31.29 -2.04
N GLU A 473 1.41 32.18 -2.56
CA GLU A 473 0.15 32.59 -1.92
C GLU A 473 -0.83 31.41 -1.70
N ASN A 474 -0.68 30.32 -2.47
CA ASN A 474 -1.49 29.12 -2.32
C ASN A 474 -1.04 28.22 -1.16
N ILE A 475 0.07 28.54 -0.47
CA ILE A 475 0.57 27.74 0.66
C ILE A 475 -0.26 27.99 1.92
N GLU A 476 -0.77 29.21 2.11
CA GLU A 476 -1.43 29.61 3.36
C GLU A 476 -2.89 29.14 3.47
N LYS A 477 -3.49 28.72 2.36
CA LYS A 477 -4.89 28.29 2.26
C LYS A 477 -5.04 27.08 1.37
N ASP A 478 -6.12 26.32 1.54
CA ASP A 478 -6.40 25.17 0.68
C ASP A 478 -6.42 25.60 -0.80
N LEU A 479 -5.60 24.95 -1.63
CA LEU A 479 -5.52 25.26 -3.06
C LEU A 479 -6.86 24.94 -3.70
N CYS A 480 -7.46 25.98 -4.29
CA CYS A 480 -8.71 25.91 -5.03
C CYS A 480 -8.61 26.90 -6.19
N TYR A 481 -8.49 26.41 -7.42
CA TYR A 481 -8.51 27.25 -8.63
C TYR A 481 -9.84 27.11 -9.33
N GLU A 482 -10.59 28.21 -9.39
CA GLU A 482 -11.76 28.31 -10.25
C GLU A 482 -11.34 28.39 -11.72
N VAL A 483 -11.98 27.57 -12.55
CA VAL A 483 -11.71 27.48 -13.98
C VAL A 483 -13.00 27.52 -14.76
N ARG A 484 -12.96 28.18 -15.92
CA ARG A 484 -14.07 28.21 -16.87
C ARG A 484 -13.57 27.80 -18.24
N PHE A 485 -14.30 26.93 -18.91
CA PHE A 485 -13.90 26.37 -20.20
C PHE A 485 -15.13 25.95 -21.00
N ALA A 486 -14.93 25.69 -22.29
CA ALA A 486 -15.99 25.23 -23.19
C ALA A 486 -15.59 23.93 -23.86
N VAL A 487 -16.52 22.97 -23.94
CA VAL A 487 -16.29 21.68 -24.61
C VAL A 487 -17.32 21.45 -25.73
N PRO A 488 -16.92 20.89 -26.87
CA PRO A 488 -17.81 20.77 -28.03
C PRO A 488 -18.88 19.68 -27.85
N SER A 489 -18.63 18.67 -27.01
CA SER A 489 -19.52 17.53 -26.79
C SER A 489 -19.47 17.03 -25.36
N LEU A 490 -20.51 16.30 -24.95
CA LEU A 490 -20.59 15.66 -23.64
C LEU A 490 -19.57 14.52 -23.45
N SER A 491 -19.18 13.88 -24.56
CA SER A 491 -18.31 12.69 -24.58
C SER A 491 -16.86 13.00 -24.94
N GLY A 492 -16.51 14.26 -25.18
CA GLY A 492 -15.15 14.67 -25.50
C GLY A 492 -14.26 14.60 -24.26
N ASP A 493 -13.01 14.17 -24.44
CA ASP A 493 -12.02 14.15 -23.38
C ASP A 493 -11.65 15.58 -22.93
N ILE A 494 -11.61 15.77 -21.62
CA ILE A 494 -11.26 17.00 -20.93
C ILE A 494 -9.96 16.71 -20.15
N PRO A 495 -8.80 16.92 -20.77
CA PRO A 495 -7.53 16.75 -20.09
C PRO A 495 -7.28 17.93 -19.15
N ILE A 496 -7.08 17.62 -17.88
CA ILE A 496 -6.43 18.50 -16.92
C ILE A 496 -5.13 17.82 -16.49
N THR A 497 -4.01 18.50 -16.68
CA THR A 497 -2.68 17.98 -16.37
C THR A 497 -1.94 18.92 -15.43
N LEU A 498 -1.09 18.35 -14.58
CA LEU A 498 -0.09 19.04 -13.79
C LEU A 498 1.26 18.94 -14.50
N ASN A 499 1.91 20.07 -14.70
CA ASN A 499 3.25 20.18 -15.24
C ASN A 499 4.20 20.62 -14.13
N GLU A 500 5.13 19.75 -13.73
CA GLU A 500 6.26 20.12 -12.87
C GLU A 500 7.55 20.37 -13.67
N THR A 501 7.55 20.01 -14.95
CA THR A 501 8.63 20.27 -15.91
C THR A 501 8.02 20.76 -17.23
N LEU A 502 8.84 21.37 -18.08
CA LEU A 502 8.39 21.86 -19.38
C LEU A 502 8.13 20.75 -20.41
N GLU A 503 8.64 19.54 -20.15
CA GLU A 503 8.65 18.44 -21.12
C GLU A 503 7.55 17.40 -20.89
N GLU A 504 7.08 17.25 -19.64
CA GLU A 504 6.16 16.18 -19.26
C GLU A 504 4.86 16.72 -18.65
N GLU A 505 3.75 16.09 -19.04
CA GLU A 505 2.40 16.37 -18.55
C GLU A 505 1.86 15.15 -17.81
N TYR A 506 1.35 15.37 -16.59
CA TYR A 506 0.80 14.31 -15.76
C TYR A 506 -0.67 14.59 -15.49
N HIS A 507 -1.56 13.67 -15.87
CA HIS A 507 -2.99 13.82 -15.60
C HIS A 507 -3.27 13.86 -14.10
N ILE A 508 -4.14 14.79 -13.68
CA ILE A 508 -4.66 14.81 -12.31
C ILE A 508 -5.65 13.66 -12.08
N ASN A 509 -6.09 13.41 -10.85
CA ASN A 509 -6.94 12.26 -10.53
C ASN A 509 -8.20 12.20 -11.39
N GLY A 510 -8.40 11.05 -12.06
CA GLY A 510 -9.51 10.75 -12.97
C GLY A 510 -9.41 11.38 -14.37
N SER A 511 -8.43 12.26 -14.61
CA SER A 511 -8.22 12.93 -15.90
C SER A 511 -7.60 11.96 -16.92
N PRO A 512 -7.93 12.06 -18.22
CA PRO A 512 -8.93 12.95 -18.80
C PRO A 512 -10.36 12.44 -18.58
N PHE A 513 -11.25 13.37 -18.25
CA PHE A 513 -12.67 13.10 -17.98
C PHE A 513 -13.53 13.35 -19.22
N THR A 514 -14.79 12.91 -19.19
CA THR A 514 -15.82 13.47 -20.09
C THR A 514 -16.79 14.32 -19.28
N LEU A 515 -17.47 15.27 -19.93
CA LEU A 515 -18.45 16.10 -19.25
C LEU A 515 -19.63 15.27 -18.71
N ASP A 516 -20.09 14.28 -19.47
CA ASP A 516 -21.10 13.32 -19.06
C ASP A 516 -20.67 12.53 -17.81
N TRP A 517 -19.42 12.08 -17.78
CA TRP A 517 -18.86 11.38 -16.62
C TRP A 517 -18.85 12.25 -15.36
N LEU A 518 -18.38 13.50 -15.48
CA LEU A 518 -18.34 14.44 -14.34
C LEU A 518 -19.75 14.75 -13.81
N VAL A 519 -20.71 15.01 -14.70
CA VAL A 519 -22.12 15.28 -14.34
C VAL A 519 -22.71 14.11 -13.57
N ARG A 520 -22.51 12.88 -14.04
CA ARG A 520 -23.03 11.67 -13.38
C ARG A 520 -22.36 11.42 -12.03
N ARG A 521 -21.03 11.53 -11.98
CA ARG A 521 -20.24 11.23 -10.77
C ARG A 521 -20.48 12.24 -9.64
N GLN A 522 -20.78 13.49 -9.98
CA GLN A 522 -21.19 14.54 -9.03
C GLN A 522 -22.70 14.59 -8.79
N GLU A 523 -23.46 13.69 -9.42
CA GLU A 523 -24.92 13.60 -9.33
C GLU A 523 -25.60 14.94 -9.59
N LEU A 524 -25.10 15.72 -10.55
CA LEU A 524 -25.63 17.07 -10.85
C LEU A 524 -27.02 17.00 -11.50
N ASP A 525 -27.38 15.86 -12.07
CA ASP A 525 -28.69 15.54 -12.66
C ASP A 525 -29.63 14.82 -11.66
N ALA A 526 -29.13 14.41 -10.49
CA ALA A 526 -29.94 13.72 -9.49
C ALA A 526 -30.99 14.66 -8.89
N SER A 527 -32.26 14.24 -9.00
CA SER A 527 -33.42 15.02 -8.55
C SER A 527 -33.75 14.83 -7.06
N PHE A 528 -33.20 13.79 -6.42
CA PHE A 528 -33.35 13.46 -5.00
C PHE A 528 -32.19 12.55 -4.56
N GLY A 529 -31.92 12.45 -3.25
CA GLY A 529 -31.03 11.41 -2.70
C GLY A 529 -29.55 11.80 -2.50
N THR A 530 -29.16 13.03 -2.82
CA THR A 530 -27.79 13.51 -2.54
C THR A 530 -27.62 13.82 -1.05
N SER A 531 -26.40 13.65 -0.53
CA SER A 531 -26.04 13.93 0.88
C SER A 531 -26.38 15.36 1.34
N ASN A 532 -26.49 16.29 0.39
CA ASN A 532 -26.82 17.69 0.63
C ASN A 532 -28.33 18.00 0.54
N HIS A 533 -29.21 17.00 0.34
CA HIS A 533 -30.67 17.16 0.26
C HIS A 533 -31.12 18.36 -0.60
N ARG A 534 -30.56 18.47 -1.82
CA ARG A 534 -30.68 19.66 -2.69
C ARG A 534 -32.15 20.06 -2.95
N LEU A 535 -32.46 21.35 -2.80
CA LEU A 535 -33.73 21.97 -3.21
C LEU A 535 -33.75 22.15 -4.75
N ARG A 536 -34.88 21.76 -5.36
CA ARG A 536 -35.12 21.84 -6.82
C ARG A 536 -34.85 23.25 -7.36
N ASN A 537 -33.96 23.38 -8.35
CA ASN A 537 -33.87 24.58 -9.19
C ASN A 537 -34.53 24.31 -10.56
N PRO A 538 -35.77 24.79 -10.81
CA PRO A 538 -36.51 24.47 -12.03
C PRO A 538 -35.96 25.14 -13.31
N SER A 539 -34.96 26.03 -13.21
CA SER A 539 -34.33 26.71 -14.37
C SER A 539 -33.11 26.00 -14.97
N THR A 540 -32.58 24.97 -14.32
CA THR A 540 -31.42 24.18 -14.79
C THR A 540 -31.91 22.95 -15.57
N PHE A 541 -32.44 23.16 -16.77
CA PHE A 541 -32.69 22.06 -17.69
C PHE A 541 -31.37 21.62 -18.34
N TYR A 542 -30.77 20.57 -17.79
CA TYR A 542 -29.96 19.67 -18.61
C TYR A 542 -30.92 19.02 -19.61
N MET A 543 -30.94 19.52 -20.85
CA MET A 543 -31.61 18.82 -21.95
C MET A 543 -30.60 17.89 -22.61
N PRO A 544 -30.59 16.58 -22.29
CA PRO A 544 -29.87 15.63 -23.12
C PRO A 544 -30.51 15.69 -24.50
N ARG A 545 -29.73 16.01 -25.54
CA ARG A 545 -30.19 15.81 -26.92
C ARG A 545 -30.48 14.32 -27.09
N THR A 546 -31.76 13.95 -27.11
CA THR A 546 -32.20 12.69 -27.70
C THR A 546 -31.73 12.62 -29.15
N LYS A 547 -31.24 11.43 -29.53
CA LYS A 547 -30.61 11.04 -30.80
C LYS A 547 -31.01 11.80 -32.05
#